data_AF-A0A9X1GF54-F1
#
_entry.id   AF-A0A9X1GF54-F1
#
_cell.length_a   1.000
_cell.length_b   1.000
_cell.length_c   1.000
_cell.angle_alpha   90.00
_cell.angle_beta   90.00
_cell.angle_gamma   90.00
#
_symmetry.space_group_name_H-M   'P 1'
#
loop_
_entity.id
_entity.type
_entity.pdbx_description
1 polymer ?
#
loop_
_entity_poly.entity_id
_entity_poly.type
_entity_poly.pdbx_seq_one_letter_code
_entity_poly.pdbx_strand_id
1 'polypeptide(L)' 'MTSQMNRENKLVLLLSKQNHYMTSEELADLLDTSTKTVYRLVKKINTEFQNGHLILSEKGKGY' A
#
# COMPACT_ATOMS: atom_id res chain seq x y z
N MET A 1 7.46 -2.49 -19.39
CA MET A 1 7.21 -1.52 -18.28
C MET A 1 5.81 -1.70 -17.66
N THR A 2 5.35 -2.92 -17.40
CA THR A 2 3.95 -3.21 -17.02
C THR A 2 3.76 -3.78 -15.60
N SER A 3 4.78 -4.40 -15.02
CA SER A 3 4.67 -5.08 -13.71
C SER A 3 4.52 -4.12 -12.52
N GLN A 4 5.10 -2.93 -12.60
CA GLN A 4 5.20 -2.00 -11.46
C GLN A 4 3.89 -1.23 -11.22
N MET A 5 3.27 -0.73 -12.30
CA MET A 5 1.95 -0.08 -12.26
C MET A 5 0.86 -1.05 -11.76
N ASN A 6 1.01 -2.34 -12.07
CA ASN A 6 0.11 -3.39 -11.55
C ASN A 6 0.20 -3.58 -10.03
N ARG A 7 1.37 -3.37 -9.40
CA ARG A 7 1.52 -3.57 -7.95
C ARG A 7 0.93 -2.43 -7.13
N GLU A 8 1.11 -1.19 -7.57
CA GLU A 8 0.54 0.00 -6.91
C GLU A 8 -0.99 -0.03 -6.99
N ASN A 9 -1.55 -0.32 -8.17
CA ASN A 9 -2.99 -0.45 -8.33
C ASN A 9 -3.58 -1.61 -7.51
N LYS A 10 -2.87 -2.75 -7.41
CA LYS A 10 -3.29 -3.87 -6.55
C LYS A 10 -3.32 -3.47 -5.07
N LEU A 11 -2.31 -2.76 -4.59
CA LEU A 11 -2.24 -2.27 -3.21
C LEU A 11 -3.42 -1.34 -2.90
N VAL A 12 -3.67 -0.35 -3.77
CA VAL A 12 -4.80 0.58 -3.59
C VAL A 12 -6.13 -0.16 -3.63
N LEU A 13 -6.31 -1.10 -4.55
CA LEU A 13 -7.54 -1.89 -4.66
C LEU A 13 -7.78 -2.79 -3.44
N LEU A 14 -6.71 -3.37 -2.86
CA LEU A 14 -6.81 -4.15 -1.64
C LEU A 14 -7.29 -3.27 -0.47
N LEU A 15 -6.64 -2.13 -0.27
CA LEU A 15 -7.00 -1.19 0.79
C LEU A 15 -8.41 -0.60 0.59
N SER A 16 -8.82 -0.32 -0.65
CA SER A 16 -10.15 0.24 -0.94
C SER A 16 -11.29 -0.74 -0.71
N LYS A 17 -11.01 -2.05 -0.72
CA LYS A 17 -12.02 -3.10 -0.48
C LYS A 17 -12.20 -3.41 1.00
N GLN A 18 -11.25 -3.03 1.84
CA GLN A 18 -11.30 -3.29 3.27
C GLN A 18 -11.75 -2.06 4.03
N ASN A 19 -12.59 -2.28 5.05
CA ASN A 19 -13.05 -1.23 5.96
C ASN A 19 -12.24 -1.17 7.26
N HIS A 20 -11.09 -1.85 7.29
CA HIS A 20 -10.22 -1.93 8.46
C HIS A 20 -8.75 -1.72 8.06
N TYR A 21 -7.92 -1.40 9.04
CA TYR A 21 -6.48 -1.29 8.84
C TYR A 21 -5.87 -2.62 8.44
N MET A 22 -4.90 -2.59 7.53
CA MET A 22 -4.09 -3.74 7.15
C MET A 22 -2.64 -3.53 7.56
N THR A 23 -2.06 -4.54 8.20
CA THR A 23 -0.65 -4.52 8.58
C THR A 23 0.27 -4.62 7.37
N SER A 24 1.53 -4.23 7.55
CA SER A 24 2.53 -4.34 6.47
C SER A 24 2.76 -5.80 6.08
N GLU A 25 2.68 -6.69 7.06
CA GLU A 25 2.83 -8.14 6.94
C GLU A 25 1.70 -8.75 6.10
N GLU A 26 0.43 -8.44 6.42
CA GLU A 26 -0.72 -8.93 5.64
C GLU A 26 -0.66 -8.46 4.18
N LEU A 27 -0.31 -7.18 3.97
CA LEU A 27 -0.16 -6.65 2.62
C LEU A 27 1.02 -7.27 1.88
N ALA A 28 2.11 -7.59 2.59
CA ALA A 28 3.27 -8.25 2.00
C ALA A 28 2.92 -9.66 1.52
N ASP A 29 2.19 -10.42 2.34
CA ASP A 29 1.73 -11.77 2.01
C ASP A 29 0.75 -11.76 0.82
N LEU A 30 -0.23 -10.85 0.82
CA LEU A 30 -1.23 -10.75 -0.25
C LEU A 30 -0.65 -10.26 -1.58
N LEU A 31 0.41 -9.47 -1.54
CA LEU A 31 1.09 -8.94 -2.72
C LEU A 31 2.29 -9.80 -3.15
N ASP A 32 2.57 -10.91 -2.46
CA ASP A 32 3.73 -11.78 -2.65
C ASP A 32 5.02 -10.95 -2.71
N THR A 33 5.24 -10.16 -1.65
CA THR A 33 6.36 -9.23 -1.57
C THR A 33 6.87 -9.05 -0.13
N SER A 34 7.86 -8.18 0.06
CA SER A 34 8.38 -7.86 1.39
C SER A 34 7.66 -6.66 1.99
N THR A 35 7.59 -6.59 3.33
CA THR A 35 7.07 -5.41 4.06
C THR A 35 7.80 -4.13 3.67
N LYS A 36 9.11 -4.20 3.40
CA LYS A 36 9.92 -3.08 2.87
C LYS A 36 9.45 -2.62 1.49
N THR A 37 8.99 -3.54 0.64
CA THR A 37 8.39 -3.21 -0.65
C THR A 37 7.04 -2.53 -0.47
N VAL A 38 6.18 -3.04 0.43
CA VAL A 38 4.88 -2.41 0.77
C VAL A 38 5.11 -0.97 1.22
N TYR A 39 6.03 -0.73 2.15
CA TYR A 39 6.39 0.62 2.60
C TYR A 39 6.83 1.52 1.43
N ARG A 40 7.67 1.02 0.53
CA ARG A 40 8.12 1.78 -0.65
C ARG A 40 6.96 2.10 -1.60
N LEU A 41 6.03 1.17 -1.81
CA LEU A 41 4.84 1.36 -2.64
C LEU A 41 3.93 2.42 -2.03
N VAL A 42 3.58 2.30 -0.75
CA VAL A 42 2.76 3.29 -0.03
C VAL A 42 3.40 4.67 -0.08
N LYS A 43 4.70 4.78 0.23
CA LYS A 43 5.43 6.04 0.18
C LYS A 43 5.40 6.65 -1.22
N LYS A 44 5.59 5.84 -2.26
CA LYS A 44 5.55 6.32 -3.65
C LYS A 44 4.16 6.83 -4.01
N ILE A 45 3.10 6.06 -3.74
CA ILE A 45 1.70 6.45 -3.98
C ILE A 45 1.38 7.79 -3.29
N ASN A 46 1.74 7.92 -2.01
CA ASN A 46 1.51 9.14 -1.26
C ASN A 46 2.33 10.34 -1.75
N THR A 47 3.51 10.11 -2.35
CA THR A 47 4.35 11.19 -2.90
C THR A 47 3.82 11.67 -4.26
N GLU A 48 3.25 10.76 -5.06
CA GLU A 48 2.67 11.08 -6.37
C GLU A 48 1.27 11.71 -6.25
N PHE A 49 0.61 11.55 -5.11
CA PHE A 49 -0.71 12.12 -4.85
C PHE A 49 -0.62 13.60 -4.42
N GLN A 50 -1.14 14.50 -5.26
CA GLN A 50 -1.02 15.95 -5.05
C GLN A 50 -1.87 16.49 -3.88
N ASN A 51 -2.91 15.76 -3.47
CA ASN A 51 -3.86 16.19 -2.44
C ASN A 51 -3.53 15.64 -1.04
N GLY A 52 -2.25 15.37 -0.75
CA GLY A 52 -1.78 14.85 0.53
C GLY A 52 -1.55 13.35 0.52
N HIS A 53 -1.91 12.64 1.59
CA HIS A 53 -1.73 11.19 1.67
C HIS A 53 -2.99 10.46 1.22
N LEU A 54 -2.87 9.64 0.18
CA LEU A 54 -3.95 8.75 -0.26
C LEU A 54 -4.13 7.57 0.70
N ILE A 55 -3.03 7.05 1.23
CA ILE A 55 -2.98 5.94 2.17
C ILE A 55 -2.49 6.47 3.50
N LEU A 56 -3.31 6.36 4.54
CA LEU A 56 -2.93 6.72 5.90
C LEU A 56 -2.07 5.60 6.50
N SER A 57 -1.21 5.94 7.45
CA SER A 57 -0.45 4.95 8.21
C SER A 57 -0.53 5.31 9.68
N GLU A 58 -0.99 4.36 10.49
CA GLU A 58 -1.08 4.54 11.93
C GLU A 58 -0.19 3.53 12.65
N LYS A 59 0.69 4.05 13.52
CA LYS A 59 1.67 3.25 14.25
C LYS A 59 0.96 2.21 15.11
N GLY A 60 1.27 0.94 14.89
CA GLY A 60 0.68 -0.18 15.61
C GLY A 60 -0.66 -0.68 15.05
N LYS A 61 -1.20 -0.07 13.98
CA LYS A 61 -2.41 -0.55 13.30
C LYS A 61 -2.16 -0.95 11.85
N GLY A 62 -1.30 -0.24 11.12
CA GLY A 62 -0.99 -0.52 9.72
C GLY A 62 -1.35 0.63 8.78
N TYR A 63 -1.92 0.29 7.63
CA TYR A 63 -2.36 1.20 6.57
C TYR A 63 -3.88 1.16 6.36
#